data_AF-A0A936GWI0-F1
#
_entry.id   AF-A0A936GWI0-F1
#
_cell.length_a   1.000
_cell.length_b   1.000
_cell.length_c   1.000
_cell.angle_alpha   90.00
_cell.angle_beta   90.00
_cell.angle_gamma   90.00
#
_symmetry.space_group_name_H-M   'P 1'
#
loop_
_entity.id
_entity.type
_entity.pdbx_description
1 polymer ?
#
loop_
_entity_poly.entity_id
_entity_poly.type
_entity_poly.pdbx_seq_one_letter_code
_entity_poly.pdbx_strand_id
1 'polypeptide(L)'
;MITFEFVQKDMIGRLGLQEQPHFEKTSFRKNKKIFLTYNAAEDLICVKLKPEDQQSFELVAKGKIFAVPNKWGLQGWTLARLNQLEKDLYDDLIQTALSQFK
;
A
#
# COMPACT_ATOMS: atom_id res chain seq x y z
N MET A 1 11.38 10.92 1.81
CA MET A 1 9.94 10.94 2.15
C MET A 1 9.16 10.68 0.88
N ILE A 2 8.22 9.74 0.91
CA ILE A 2 7.39 9.43 -0.26
C ILE A 2 6.19 10.37 -0.26
N THR A 3 5.82 10.87 -1.45
CA THR A 3 4.65 11.74 -1.65
C THR A 3 3.58 11.02 -2.44
N PHE A 4 2.34 11.48 -2.36
CA PHE A 4 1.27 10.94 -3.20
C PHE A 4 1.59 11.07 -4.71
N GLU A 5 2.18 12.19 -5.15
CA GLU A 5 2.61 12.36 -6.55
C GLU A 5 3.62 11.30 -6.98
N PHE A 6 4.56 10.94 -6.09
CA PHE A 6 5.48 9.84 -6.34
C PHE A 6 4.73 8.51 -6.51
N VAL A 7 3.81 8.18 -5.59
CA VAL A 7 2.99 6.96 -5.67
C VAL A 7 2.19 6.93 -6.96
N GLN A 8 1.55 8.04 -7.33
CA GLN A 8 0.75 8.14 -8.54
C GLN A 8 1.58 7.87 -9.79
N LYS A 9 2.74 8.54 -9.93
CA LYS A 9 3.69 8.31 -11.03
C LYS A 9 4.19 6.87 -11.07
N ASP A 10 4.45 6.30 -9.91
CA ASP A 10 4.96 4.95 -9.76
C ASP A 10 3.92 3.88 -10.14
N MET A 11 2.71 3.98 -9.59
CA MET A 11 1.60 3.06 -9.88
C MET A 11 1.20 3.08 -11.35
N ILE A 12 1.13 4.27 -11.96
CA ILE A 12 0.74 4.43 -13.37
C ILE A 12 1.92 4.10 -14.30
N GLY A 13 3.08 4.70 -14.07
CA GLY A 13 4.22 4.62 -14.98
C GLY A 13 4.99 3.31 -14.89
N ARG A 14 5.31 2.84 -13.67
CA ARG A 14 6.08 1.60 -13.47
C ARG A 14 5.20 0.36 -13.51
N LEU A 15 4.01 0.42 -12.92
CA LEU A 15 3.14 -0.76 -12.76
C LEU A 15 1.98 -0.82 -13.76
N GLY A 16 1.74 0.23 -14.55
CA GLY A 16 0.66 0.26 -15.54
C GLY A 16 -0.74 0.15 -14.92
N LEU A 17 -0.89 0.56 -13.65
CA LEU A 17 -2.17 0.47 -12.94
C LEU A 17 -3.08 1.64 -13.32
N GLN A 18 -4.38 1.39 -13.28
CA GLN A 18 -5.38 2.42 -13.54
C GLN A 18 -5.77 3.10 -12.23
N GLU A 19 -5.66 4.43 -12.21
CA GLU A 19 -6.20 5.25 -11.13
C GLU A 19 -7.72 5.39 -11.26
N GLN A 20 -8.44 5.12 -10.18
CA GLN A 20 -9.90 5.20 -10.12
C GLN A 20 -10.35 5.63 -8.71
N PRO A 21 -11.50 6.32 -8.57
CA PRO A 21 -12.07 6.61 -7.26
C PRO A 21 -12.50 5.33 -6.52
N HIS A 22 -12.43 5.37 -5.18
CA HIS A 22 -12.99 4.37 -4.28
C HIS A 22 -13.53 5.06 -3.03
N PHE A 23 -14.81 5.44 -3.06
CA PHE A 23 -15.41 6.37 -2.10
C PHE A 23 -14.60 7.67 -2.04
N GLU A 24 -14.19 8.12 -0.86
CA GLU A 24 -13.35 9.32 -0.65
C GLU A 24 -11.85 9.07 -0.90
N LYS A 25 -11.46 7.86 -1.30
CA LYS A 25 -10.07 7.44 -1.49
C LYS A 25 -9.71 7.33 -2.97
N THR A 26 -8.45 7.52 -3.28
CA THR A 26 -7.88 7.16 -4.59
C THR A 26 -7.52 5.68 -4.58
N SER A 27 -7.82 4.95 -5.66
CA SER A 27 -7.44 3.54 -5.83
C SER A 27 -6.65 3.32 -7.11
N PHE A 28 -5.65 2.44 -7.04
CA PHE A 28 -4.90 1.97 -8.20
C PHE A 28 -5.24 0.50 -8.43
N ARG A 29 -5.60 0.15 -9.66
CA ARG A 29 -6.21 -1.15 -9.97
C ARG A 29 -5.45 -1.89 -11.08
N LYS A 30 -5.32 -3.21 -10.90
CA LYS A 30 -4.86 -4.17 -11.92
C LYS A 30 -6.02 -5.07 -12.29
N ASN A 31 -6.40 -5.14 -13.57
CA ASN A 31 -7.50 -6.00 -14.04
C ASN A 31 -8.80 -5.86 -13.21
N LYS A 32 -9.23 -4.61 -12.97
CA LYS A 32 -10.40 -4.23 -12.14
C LYS A 32 -10.30 -4.53 -10.63
N LYS A 33 -9.25 -5.22 -10.17
CA LYS A 33 -8.98 -5.47 -8.74
C LYS A 33 -8.16 -4.33 -8.15
N ILE A 34 -8.53 -3.89 -6.94
CA ILE A 34 -7.78 -2.87 -6.20
C ILE A 34 -6.45 -3.47 -5.75
N PHE A 35 -5.36 -2.81 -6.17
CA PHE A 35 -4.00 -3.12 -5.73
C PHE A 35 -3.61 -2.29 -4.52
N LEU A 36 -3.78 -0.98 -4.62
CA LEU A 36 -3.43 0.00 -3.60
C LEU A 36 -4.57 1.01 -3.48
N THR A 37 -4.84 1.46 -2.25
CA THR A 37 -5.65 2.68 -2.04
C THR A 37 -4.84 3.71 -1.29
N TYR A 38 -5.14 4.99 -1.51
CA TYR A 38 -4.56 6.13 -0.82
C TYR A 38 -5.66 6.92 -0.11
N ASN A 39 -5.49 7.14 1.18
CA ASN A 39 -6.33 8.00 2.00
C ASN A 39 -5.63 9.36 2.20
N ALA A 40 -6.09 10.40 1.50
CA ALA A 40 -5.50 11.73 1.59
C ALA A 40 -5.67 12.40 2.96
N ALA A 41 -6.71 12.05 3.73
CA ALA A 41 -6.97 12.65 5.04
C ALA A 41 -5.95 12.20 6.10
N GLU A 42 -5.41 10.99 5.96
CA GLU A 42 -4.48 10.38 6.92
C GLU A 42 -3.06 10.20 6.35
N ASP A 43 -2.86 10.51 5.07
CA ASP A 43 -1.63 10.24 4.32
C ASP A 43 -1.16 8.78 4.42
N LEU A 44 -2.14 7.88 4.25
CA LEU A 44 -1.94 6.42 4.34
C LEU A 44 -2.17 5.76 2.99
N ILE A 45 -1.29 4.82 2.64
CA ILE A 45 -1.58 3.82 1.62
C ILE A 45 -2.05 2.52 2.28
N CYS A 46 -2.91 1.77 1.58
CA CYS A 46 -3.35 0.44 1.99
C CYS A 46 -3.11 -0.56 0.86
N VAL A 47 -2.42 -1.65 1.18
CA VAL A 47 -2.14 -2.78 0.28
C VAL A 47 -2.52 -4.09 0.94
N LYS A 48 -2.63 -5.16 0.16
CA LYS A 48 -2.83 -6.52 0.69
C LYS A 48 -1.52 -7.30 0.66
N LEU A 49 -1.19 -7.88 1.81
CA LEU A 49 -0.06 -8.78 2.00
C LEU A 49 -0.55 -10.16 2.45
N LYS A 50 0.36 -11.14 2.47
CA LYS A 50 0.16 -12.34 3.30
C LYS A 50 0.34 -11.95 4.76
N PRO A 51 -0.35 -12.61 5.71
CA PRO A 51 -0.18 -12.32 7.13
C PRO A 51 1.28 -12.45 7.62
N GLU A 52 2.05 -13.40 7.10
CA GLU A 52 3.47 -13.58 7.42
C GLU A 52 4.37 -12.41 6.98
N ASP A 53 4.14 -11.90 5.76
CA ASP A 53 4.85 -10.72 5.25
C ASP A 53 4.44 -9.47 6.02
N GLN A 54 3.14 -9.31 6.30
CA GLN A 54 2.62 -8.20 7.11
C GLN A 54 3.29 -8.14 8.49
N GLN A 55 3.39 -9.26 9.19
CA GLN A 55 4.08 -9.34 10.49
C GLN A 55 5.55 -8.95 10.37
N SER A 56 6.22 -9.39 9.30
CA SER A 56 7.62 -9.04 9.04
C SER A 56 7.79 -7.53 8.87
N PHE A 57 6.90 -6.89 8.08
CA PHE A 57 6.90 -5.44 7.90
C PHE A 57 6.60 -4.68 9.21
N GLU A 58 5.63 -5.14 10.01
CA GLU A 58 5.30 -4.52 11.30
C GLU A 58 6.50 -4.45 12.25
N LEU A 59 7.27 -5.53 12.33
CA LEU A 59 8.44 -5.63 13.18
C LEU A 59 9.55 -4.66 12.77
N VAL A 60 9.81 -4.53 11.46
CA VAL A 60 10.93 -3.71 10.95
C VAL A 60 10.57 -2.23 10.81
N ALA A 61 9.30 -1.92 10.53
CA ALA A 61 8.87 -0.57 10.16
C ALA A 61 8.64 0.36 11.37
N LYS A 62 8.88 -0.10 12.61
CA LYS A 62 8.76 0.71 13.85
C LYS A 62 7.44 1.50 13.92
N GLY A 63 6.34 0.84 13.56
CA GLY A 63 5.00 1.41 13.56
C GLY A 63 4.60 2.20 12.31
N LYS A 64 5.49 2.41 11.33
CA LYS A 64 5.16 3.09 10.06
C LYS A 64 4.27 2.24 9.15
N ILE A 65 4.40 0.91 9.24
CA ILE A 65 3.60 -0.09 8.54
C ILE A 65 2.91 -0.93 9.60
N PHE A 66 1.59 -1.12 9.46
CA PHE A 66 0.76 -1.81 10.45
C PHE A 66 -0.51 -2.37 9.81
N ALA A 67 -1.05 -3.44 10.38
CA ALA A 67 -2.31 -4.02 9.98
C ALA A 67 -3.45 -3.01 10.15
N VAL A 68 -4.42 -3.04 9.24
CA VAL A 68 -5.68 -2.31 9.43
C VAL A 68 -6.28 -2.74 10.79
N PRO A 69 -6.67 -1.83 11.69
CA PRO A 69 -7.07 -2.16 13.06
C PRO A 69 -8.49 -2.75 13.15
N ASN A 70 -8.77 -3.80 12.39
CA ASN A 70 -10.03 -4.54 12.36
C ASN A 70 -9.84 -5.95 11.77
N LYS A 71 -10.94 -6.68 11.50
CA LYS A 71 -10.93 -8.05 10.95
C LYS A 71 -10.24 -8.18 9.58
N TRP A 72 -10.10 -7.10 8.82
CA TRP A 72 -9.36 -7.09 7.56
C TRP A 72 -7.85 -7.15 7.80
N GLY A 73 -7.35 -6.54 8.88
CA GLY A 73 -5.95 -6.62 9.27
C GLY A 73 -5.48 -8.07 9.44
N LEU A 74 -6.31 -8.90 10.08
CA LEU A 74 -6.08 -10.35 10.23
C LEU A 74 -5.97 -11.11 8.90
N GLN A 75 -6.44 -10.50 7.80
CA GLN A 75 -6.34 -11.06 6.45
C GLN A 75 -5.20 -10.43 5.63
N GLY A 76 -4.26 -9.73 6.28
CA GLY A 76 -3.10 -9.12 5.64
C GLY A 76 -3.35 -7.76 5.00
N TRP A 77 -4.50 -7.13 5.23
CA TRP A 77 -4.70 -5.73 4.82
C TRP A 77 -3.85 -4.81 5.69
N THR A 78 -2.96 -4.06 5.04
CA THR A 78 -1.82 -3.38 5.67
C THR A 78 -1.80 -1.92 5.28
N LEU A 79 -1.65 -1.05 6.27
CA LEU A 79 -1.52 0.40 6.14
C LEU A 79 -0.05 0.82 6.24
N ALA A 80 0.33 1.86 5.50
CA ALA A 80 1.65 2.48 5.62
C ALA A 80 1.56 4.01 5.57
N ARG A 81 2.24 4.71 6.50
CA ARG A 81 2.33 6.17 6.57
C ARG A 81 3.28 6.71 5.52
N LEU A 82 2.73 7.31 4.47
CA LEU A 82 3.47 7.63 3.26
C LEU A 82 4.60 8.63 3.54
N ASN A 83 4.31 9.70 4.28
CA ASN A 83 5.29 10.68 4.74
C ASN A 83 6.38 10.14 5.69
N GLN A 84 6.28 8.90 6.18
CA GLN A 84 7.30 8.31 7.06
C GLN A 84 8.14 7.25 6.37
N LEU A 85 7.78 6.83 5.15
CA LEU A 85 8.51 5.81 4.42
C LEU A 85 9.79 6.36 3.79
N GLU A 86 10.86 5.59 3.96
CA GLU A 86 12.04 5.61 3.10
C GLU A 86 11.74 4.88 1.79
N LYS A 87 12.49 5.22 0.73
CA LYS A 87 12.25 4.67 -0.61
C LYS A 87 12.42 3.16 -0.68
N ASP A 88 13.45 2.62 -0.03
CA ASP A 88 13.72 1.17 -0.05
C ASP A 88 12.58 0.39 0.61
N LEU A 89 12.11 0.85 1.78
CA LEU A 89 10.99 0.23 2.47
C LEU A 89 9.67 0.31 1.68
N TYR A 90 9.45 1.43 0.99
CA TYR A 90 8.33 1.57 0.06
C TYR A 90 8.44 0.58 -1.10
N ASP A 91 9.60 0.49 -1.75
CA ASP A 91 9.81 -0.39 -2.90
C ASP A 91 9.61 -1.86 -2.50
N ASP A 92 10.15 -2.28 -1.35
CA ASP A 92 9.97 -3.62 -0.79
C ASP A 92 8.50 -3.94 -0.51
N LEU A 93 7.76 -3.00 0.11
CA LEU A 93 6.33 -3.15 0.39
C LEU A 93 5.53 -3.35 -0.91
N ILE A 94 5.78 -2.51 -1.91
CA ILE A 94 5.07 -2.56 -3.19
C ILE A 94 5.41 -3.83 -3.97
N GLN A 95 6.68 -4.25 -4.01
CA GLN A 95 7.07 -5.49 -4.68
C GLN A 95 6.48 -6.71 -4.00
N THR A 96 6.49 -6.75 -2.66
CA THR A 96 5.89 -7.85 -1.89
C THR A 96 4.40 -7.95 -2.14
N ALA A 97 3.67 -6.82 -2.11
CA ALA A 97 2.25 -6.78 -2.45
C ALA A 97 2.01 -7.23 -3.91
N LEU A 98 2.82 -6.76 -4.86
CA LEU A 98 2.66 -7.09 -6.28
C LEU A 98 2.86 -8.58 -6.58
N SER A 99 3.77 -9.24 -5.86
CA SER A 99 4.03 -10.69 -6.02
C SER A 99 2.78 -11.56 -5.76
N GLN A 100 1.78 -11.02 -5.07
CA GLN A 100 0.53 -11.70 -4.72
C GLN A 100 -0.57 -11.47 -5.77
N PHE A 101 -0.40 -10.49 -6.65
CA PHE A 101 -1.33 -10.19 -7.74
C PHE A 101 -1.05 -11.07 -8.96
N LYS A 102 -1.74 -12.21 -9.01
CA LYS A 102 -1.84 -13.06 -10.22
C LYS A 102 -2.47 -12.31 -11.39
#